data_AF-A0A7J9J6G4-F1
#
_entry.id   AF-A0A7J9J6G4-F1
#
_cell.length_a   1.000
_cell.length_b   1.000
_cell.length_c   1.000
_cell.angle_alpha   90.00
_cell.angle_beta   90.00
_cell.angle_gamma   90.00
#
_symmetry.space_group_name_H-M   'P 1'
#
loop_
_entity.id
_entity.type
_entity.pdbx_description
1 polymer ?
#
loop_
_entity_poly.entity_id
_entity_poly.type
_entity_poly.pdbx_seq_one_letter_code
_entity_poly.pdbx_strand_id
1 'polypeptide(L)'
;MRKGQSDLSLVEEVGRRGNMRESCHLKKGPWTSAEDAILVDYVKKHGEGNWNAVQKHSGLSRCGKSCRLRWANHLRPDLKKGMFTPEEERRIVELHAKLGNKWARMAAE
;
A
#
# COMPACT_ATOMS: atom_id res chain seq x y z
N MET A 1 22.74 -33.76 -28.72
CA MET A 1 21.65 -34.75 -28.60
C MET A 1 20.41 -34.10 -27.99
N ARG A 2 19.30 -34.12 -28.74
CA ARG A 2 17.93 -33.84 -28.27
C ARG A 2 17.35 -35.08 -27.58
N LYS A 3 16.40 -34.88 -26.65
CA LYS A 3 15.15 -35.62 -26.38
C LYS A 3 14.67 -35.23 -24.97
N GLY A 4 13.42 -34.91 -24.67
CA GLY A 4 12.18 -34.94 -25.47
C GLY A 4 11.03 -34.33 -24.65
N GLN A 5 10.02 -33.88 -25.37
CA GLN A 5 8.74 -33.30 -24.94
C GLN A 5 7.76 -34.36 -24.42
N SER A 6 6.78 -33.92 -23.62
CA SER A 6 5.33 -34.17 -23.75
C SER A 6 4.62 -33.38 -22.63
N ASP A 7 4.17 -32.14 -22.86
CA ASP A 7 2.80 -31.75 -23.26
C ASP A 7 1.69 -32.36 -22.39
N LEU A 8 1.04 -31.50 -21.59
CA LEU A 8 -0.41 -31.52 -21.38
C LEU A 8 -0.84 -30.06 -21.17
N SER A 9 -1.55 -29.54 -22.16
CA SER A 9 -2.12 -28.20 -22.24
C SER A 9 -3.45 -28.08 -21.48
N LEU A 10 -3.78 -26.82 -21.14
CA LEU A 10 -5.12 -26.24 -21.02
C LEU A 10 -5.89 -26.41 -19.69
N VAL A 11 -5.81 -25.37 -18.83
CA VAL A 11 -7.00 -24.55 -18.48
C VAL A 11 -6.56 -23.10 -18.21
N GLU A 12 -7.34 -22.19 -18.78
CA GLU A 12 -7.22 -20.74 -18.86
C GLU A 12 -7.76 -19.99 -17.62
N GLU A 13 -7.27 -18.74 -17.43
CA GLU A 13 -7.99 -17.54 -16.94
C GLU A 13 -8.44 -17.55 -15.43
N VAL A 14 -8.22 -16.56 -14.56
CA VAL A 14 -8.41 -15.10 -14.66
C VAL A 14 -7.68 -14.41 -13.48
N GLY A 15 -7.03 -13.26 -13.73
CA GLY A 15 -7.18 -12.10 -12.83
C GLY A 15 -5.95 -11.54 -12.09
N ARG A 16 -5.21 -10.62 -12.73
CA ARG A 16 -5.31 -9.16 -12.42
C ARG A 16 -4.46 -8.32 -13.38
N ARG A 17 -5.15 -7.91 -14.45
CA ARG A 17 -4.99 -6.71 -15.30
C ARG A 17 -3.85 -5.74 -14.95
N GLY A 18 -2.83 -5.74 -15.81
CA GLY A 18 -2.68 -4.71 -16.86
C GLY A 18 -2.42 -3.26 -16.42
N ASN A 19 -1.14 -2.94 -16.32
CA ASN A 19 -0.44 -1.68 -16.62
C ASN A 19 -1.23 -0.57 -17.36
N MET A 20 -1.26 0.65 -16.78
CA MET A 20 -1.38 1.90 -17.57
C MET A 20 -0.29 2.88 -17.09
N ARG A 21 0.76 2.98 -17.90
CA ARG A 21 1.79 4.03 -17.80
C ARG A 21 1.25 5.27 -18.48
N GLU A 22 0.63 6.17 -17.72
CA GLU A 22 0.74 7.59 -18.08
C GLU A 22 2.11 8.04 -17.57
N SER A 23 3.04 8.26 -18.49
CA SER A 23 4.40 8.74 -18.22
C SER A 23 4.39 10.24 -17.88
N CYS A 24 3.49 10.69 -17.02
CA CYS A 24 3.72 11.88 -16.23
C CYS A 24 4.76 11.49 -15.17
N HIS A 25 5.93 12.13 -15.20
CA HIS A 25 7.07 11.83 -14.32
C HIS A 25 6.64 11.80 -12.83
N LEU A 26 6.32 10.61 -12.33
CA LEU A 26 5.92 10.43 -10.94
C LEU A 26 7.10 10.76 -10.05
N LYS A 27 6.90 11.65 -9.08
CA LYS A 27 7.95 12.01 -8.13
C LYS A 27 8.29 10.80 -7.27
N LYS A 28 9.56 10.41 -7.33
CA LYS A 28 10.19 9.46 -6.39
C LYS A 28 10.89 10.28 -5.32
N GLY A 29 10.81 9.85 -4.06
CA GLY A 29 11.44 10.55 -2.93
C GLY A 29 10.47 10.85 -1.78
N PRO A 30 10.95 11.56 -0.75
CA PRO A 30 10.19 11.83 0.47
C PRO A 30 8.91 12.60 0.17
N TRP A 31 7.91 12.40 1.02
CA TRP A 31 6.67 13.18 0.99
C TRP A 31 6.89 14.52 1.68
N THR A 32 6.39 15.58 1.04
CA THR A 32 6.38 16.92 1.62
C THR A 32 5.07 17.19 2.35
N SER A 33 5.08 18.12 3.32
CA SER A 33 3.87 18.51 4.04
C SER A 33 2.78 19.07 3.12
N ALA A 34 3.16 19.72 2.01
CA ALA A 34 2.21 20.20 1.00
C ALA A 34 1.51 19.02 0.27
N GLU A 35 2.26 17.98 -0.10
CA GLU A 35 1.70 16.76 -0.69
C GLU A 35 0.78 16.03 0.30
N ASP A 36 1.17 15.97 1.57
CA ASP A 36 0.36 15.38 2.64
C ASP A 36 -0.96 16.13 2.81
N ALA A 37 -0.94 17.47 2.82
CA ALA A 37 -2.14 18.30 2.92
C ALA A 37 -3.11 18.06 1.75
N ILE A 38 -2.60 17.97 0.52
CA ILE A 38 -3.40 17.66 -0.68
C ILE A 38 -4.04 16.26 -0.55
N LEU A 39 -3.27 15.26 -0.11
CA LEU A 39 -3.78 13.90 0.06
C LEU A 39 -4.86 13.84 1.16
N VAL A 40 -4.67 14.54 2.28
CA VAL A 40 -5.65 14.65 3.37
C VAL A 40 -6.94 15.31 2.89
N ASP A 41 -6.85 16.42 2.16
CA ASP A 41 -8.01 17.11 1.61
C ASP A 41 -8.80 16.23 0.63
N TYR A 42 -8.08 15.50 -0.25
CA TYR A 42 -8.71 14.54 -1.14
C TYR A 42 -9.49 13.46 -0.38
N VAL A 43 -8.88 12.84 0.64
CA VAL A 43 -9.54 11.79 1.43
C VAL A 43 -10.72 12.35 2.22
N LYS A 44 -10.60 13.57 2.75
CA LYS A 44 -11.72 14.25 3.43
C LYS A 44 -12.92 14.48 2.51
N LYS A 45 -12.68 14.79 1.24
CA LYS A 45 -13.73 15.07 0.23
C LYS A 45 -14.32 13.80 -0.39
N HIS A 46 -13.51 12.79 -0.67
CA HIS A 46 -13.90 11.62 -1.46
C HIS A 46 -13.95 10.30 -0.67
N GLY A 47 -13.51 10.30 0.58
CA GLY A 47 -13.33 9.11 1.38
C GLY A 47 -12.07 8.31 1.03
N GLU A 48 -11.84 7.24 1.79
CA GLU A 48 -10.71 6.33 1.59
C GLU A 48 -11.00 5.30 0.48
N GLY A 49 -9.99 4.92 -0.31
CA GLY A 49 -10.05 3.74 -1.18
C GLY A 49 -9.85 3.98 -2.68
N ASN A 50 -10.33 5.09 -3.24
CA ASN A 50 -10.14 5.38 -4.67
C ASN A 50 -8.79 6.08 -4.95
N TRP A 51 -7.70 5.37 -4.67
CA TRP A 51 -6.35 5.94 -4.71
C TRP A 51 -5.84 6.25 -6.13
N ASN A 52 -6.33 5.53 -7.14
CA ASN A 52 -5.95 5.79 -8.53
C ASN A 52 -6.53 7.10 -9.06
N ALA A 53 -7.69 7.53 -8.52
CA ALA A 53 -8.30 8.81 -8.88
C ALA A 53 -7.64 10.01 -8.17
N VAL A 54 -6.87 9.79 -7.09
CA VAL A 54 -6.16 10.86 -6.36
C VAL A 54 -5.35 11.72 -7.33
N GLN A 55 -4.52 11.10 -8.17
CA GLN A 55 -3.65 11.83 -9.08
C GLN A 55 -4.44 12.71 -10.06
N LYS A 56 -5.58 12.21 -10.56
CA LYS A 56 -6.43 12.93 -11.52
C LYS A 56 -7.20 14.07 -10.88
N HIS A 57 -7.64 13.92 -9.63
CA HIS A 57 -8.52 14.89 -8.96
C HIS A 57 -7.78 15.91 -8.09
N SER A 58 -6.55 15.61 -7.66
CA SER A 58 -5.80 16.45 -6.72
C SER A 58 -4.56 17.11 -7.32
N GLY A 59 -4.18 16.77 -8.55
CA GLY A 59 -2.95 17.25 -9.18
C GLY A 59 -1.66 16.69 -8.58
N LEU A 60 -1.77 15.73 -7.65
CA LEU A 60 -0.63 15.14 -6.96
C LEU A 60 0.19 14.27 -7.92
N SER A 61 1.48 14.54 -8.06
CA SER A 61 2.39 13.77 -8.93
C SER A 61 2.88 12.45 -8.30
N ARG A 62 1.98 11.73 -7.61
CA ARG A 62 2.22 10.45 -6.92
C ARG A 62 1.24 9.40 -7.42
N CYS A 63 1.71 8.16 -7.60
CA CYS A 63 0.83 7.07 -8.02
C CYS A 63 -0.11 6.65 -6.87
N GLY A 64 -1.26 6.09 -7.22
CA GLY A 64 -2.25 5.64 -6.23
C GLY A 64 -1.70 4.67 -5.18
N LYS A 65 -0.78 3.77 -5.57
CA LYS A 65 -0.10 2.89 -4.60
C LYS A 65 0.69 3.68 -3.55
N SER A 66 1.39 4.73 -3.96
CA SER A 66 2.15 5.59 -3.04
C SER A 66 1.21 6.38 -2.14
N CYS A 67 0.12 6.93 -2.68
CA CYS A 67 -0.90 7.64 -1.91
C CYS A 67 -1.54 6.75 -0.83
N ARG A 68 -1.96 5.53 -1.19
CA ARG A 68 -2.49 4.55 -0.24
C ARG A 68 -1.50 4.27 0.90
N LEU A 69 -0.24 4.02 0.56
CA LEU A 69 0.78 3.70 1.55
C LEU A 69 1.05 4.88 2.48
N ARG A 70 1.12 6.11 1.92
CA ARG A 70 1.32 7.31 2.71
C ARG A 70 0.17 7.55 3.68
N TRP A 71 -1.06 7.39 3.20
CA TRP A 71 -2.25 7.52 4.04
C TRP A 71 -2.22 6.53 5.21
N ALA A 72 -2.15 5.23 4.90
CA ALA A 72 -2.24 4.17 5.90
C ALA A 72 -1.13 4.21 6.96
N ASN A 73 0.08 4.65 6.59
CA ASN A 73 1.24 4.59 7.47
C ASN A 73 1.60 5.90 8.17
N HIS A 74 1.07 7.04 7.72
CA HIS A 74 1.51 8.34 8.24
C HIS A 74 0.40 9.37 8.48
N LEU A 75 -0.67 9.35 7.69
CA LEU A 75 -1.67 10.43 7.70
C LEU A 75 -3.01 10.03 8.31
N ARG A 76 -3.32 8.73 8.40
CA ARG A 76 -4.57 8.26 9.01
C ARG A 76 -4.66 8.77 10.46
N PRO A 77 -5.78 9.40 10.87
CA PRO A 77 -5.87 10.12 12.15
C PRO A 77 -5.85 9.21 13.38
N ASP A 78 -6.26 7.96 13.23
CA ASP A 78 -6.26 6.92 14.27
C ASP A 78 -4.88 6.25 14.45
N LEU A 79 -3.87 6.67 13.69
CA LEU A 79 -2.54 6.11 13.79
C LEU A 79 -1.82 6.63 15.05
N LYS A 80 -1.56 5.72 16.00
CA LYS A 80 -0.72 6.01 17.16
C LYS A 80 0.72 6.30 16.72
N LYS A 81 1.21 7.49 17.04
CA LYS A 81 2.60 7.92 16.83
C LYS A 81 3.26 8.06 18.19
N GLY A 82 4.34 7.32 18.44
CA GLY A 82 5.04 7.36 19.71
C GLY A 82 5.79 6.07 20.00
N MET A 83 6.39 6.00 21.19
CA MET A 83 6.98 4.78 21.71
C MET A 83 5.87 3.79 22.09
N PHE A 84 6.17 2.50 21.96
CA PHE A 84 5.29 1.48 22.49
C PHE A 84 5.34 1.48 24.02
N THR A 85 4.20 1.19 24.63
CA THR A 85 4.14 0.86 26.06
C THR A 85 4.77 -0.52 26.30
N PRO A 86 5.28 -0.82 27.51
CA PRO A 86 5.81 -2.15 27.83
C PRO A 86 4.81 -3.28 27.53
N GLU A 87 3.51 -3.02 27.71
CA GLU A 87 2.44 -3.96 27.41
C GLU A 87 2.30 -4.19 25.90
N GLU A 88 2.36 -3.12 25.09
CA GLU A 88 2.34 -3.21 23.62
C GLU A 88 3.59 -3.93 23.10
N GLU A 89 4.78 -3.66 23.67
CA GLU A 89 6.02 -4.36 23.31
C GLU A 89 5.92 -5.86 23.58
N ARG A 90 5.44 -6.24 24.77
CA ARG A 90 5.20 -7.65 25.12
C ARG A 90 4.23 -8.29 24.13
N ARG A 91 3.15 -7.59 23.77
CA ARG A 91 2.16 -8.08 22.82
C ARG A 91 2.77 -8.29 21.43
N ILE A 92 3.63 -7.39 20.96
CA ILE A 92 4.34 -7.51 19.68
C ILE A 92 5.20 -8.76 19.67
N VAL A 93 5.96 -9.02 20.73
CA VAL A 93 6.82 -10.21 20.85
C VAL A 93 5.98 -11.49 20.86
N GLU A 94 4.89 -11.53 21.63
CA GLU A 94 3.99 -12.69 21.68
C GLU A 94 3.34 -12.98 20.32
N LEU A 95 2.89 -11.94 19.61
CA LEU A 95 2.29 -12.07 18.29
C LEU A 95 3.32 -12.52 17.25
N HIS A 96 4.55 -12.00 17.33
CA HIS A 96 5.62 -12.40 16.44
C HIS A 96 6.02 -13.86 16.65
N ALA A 97 6.11 -14.32 17.90
CA ALA A 97 6.37 -15.72 18.21
C ALA A 97 5.29 -16.66 17.66
N LYS A 98 4.02 -16.22 17.66
CA LYS A 98 2.88 -17.02 17.16
C LYS A 98 2.73 -16.99 15.64
N LEU A 99 2.94 -15.83 15.01
CA LEU A 99 2.60 -15.59 13.60
C LEU A 99 3.82 -15.48 12.68
N GLY A 100 5.02 -15.29 13.24
CA GLY A 100 6.25 -14.98 12.52
C GLY A 100 6.22 -13.57 11.91
N ASN A 101 6.92 -13.39 10.78
CA ASN A 101 7.07 -12.10 10.07
C ASN A 101 5.80 -11.65 9.31
N LYS A 102 4.62 -11.76 9.92
CA LYS A 102 3.32 -11.38 9.36
C LYS A 102 2.86 -10.03 9.90
N TRP A 103 3.71 -9.00 9.77
CA TRP A 103 3.49 -7.66 10.34
C TRP A 103 2.12 -7.05 10.03
N ALA A 104 1.66 -7.14 8.78
CA ALA A 104 0.35 -6.61 8.39
C ALA A 104 -0.81 -7.31 9.11
N ARG A 105 -0.66 -8.60 9.44
CA ARG A 105 -1.65 -9.36 10.22
C ARG A 105 -1.55 -9.00 11.70
N MET A 106 -0.34 -8.88 12.23
CA MET A 106 -0.12 -8.48 13.63
C MET A 106 -0.66 -7.08 13.91
N ALA A 107 -0.52 -6.14 12.96
CA ALA A 107 -1.02 -4.77 13.08
C ALA A 107 -2.55 -4.65 12.95
N ALA A 108 -3.23 -5.74 12.57
CA ALA A 108 -4.69 -5.79 12.46
C ALA A 108 -5.38 -6.47 13.65
N GLU A 109 -4.59 -6.98 14.61
CA GLU A 109 -5.04 -7.62 15.85
C GLU A 109 -5.17 -6.58 16.99
#